data_AF-A0A5J4QWG3-F1
#
_entry.id   AF-A0A5J4QWG3-F1
#
_cell.length_a   1.000
_cell.length_b   1.000
_cell.length_c   1.000
_cell.angle_alpha   90.00
_cell.angle_beta   90.00
_cell.angle_gamma   90.00
#
_symmetry.space_group_name_H-M   'P 1'
#
loop_
_entity.id
_entity.type
_entity.pdbx_description
1 polymer ?
#
loop_
_entity_poly.entity_id
_entity_poly.type
_entity_poly.pdbx_seq_one_letter_code
_entity_poly.pdbx_strand_id
1 'polypeptide(L)'
;MLQKLDLDRTLNKNNIDENIQTYISLLKEIDINISCSNLSVFLNKLKRDPIGKGPYKDVSLFEASNRIMTDLVILSGVKELLEGKHKDICFTEYIVEYGNENKNKHDIIVKENEEIVLKGEAFNVAESFFKNKKRSSLKKLKETENKDIKLILLYNEEVTKQNEPEKQGNVYYIKVNIDEVLSGI
;
A
#
# COMPACT_ATOMS: atom_id res chain seq x y z
N MET A 1 -13.65 -18.03 -2.51
CA MET A 1 -13.63 -17.07 -3.64
C MET A 1 -13.68 -15.70 -2.99
N LEU A 2 -12.54 -15.01 -2.92
CA LEU A 2 -12.45 -13.68 -2.29
C LEU A 2 -13.37 -12.73 -3.06
N GLN A 3 -14.20 -11.98 -2.34
CA GLN A 3 -15.10 -11.00 -2.93
C GLN A 3 -14.23 -9.89 -3.54
N LYS A 4 -14.36 -9.65 -4.84
CA LYS A 4 -13.60 -8.62 -5.55
C LYS A 4 -13.96 -7.27 -4.95
N LEU A 5 -12.99 -6.57 -4.35
CA LEU A 5 -13.13 -5.18 -3.95
C LEU A 5 -13.59 -4.36 -5.16
N ASP A 6 -14.70 -3.63 -5.01
CA ASP A 6 -15.22 -2.72 -6.04
C ASP A 6 -14.46 -1.39 -6.00
N LEU A 7 -13.14 -1.49 -6.13
CA LEU A 7 -12.24 -0.36 -6.19
C LEU A 7 -11.57 -0.35 -7.55
N ASP A 8 -11.56 0.81 -8.19
CA ASP A 8 -10.72 1.02 -9.36
C ASP A 8 -9.27 0.71 -9.02
N ARG A 9 -8.64 -0.06 -9.91
CA ARG A 9 -7.21 -0.37 -9.85
C ARG A 9 -6.40 0.49 -10.81
N THR A 10 -7.06 1.32 -11.59
CA THR A 10 -6.45 2.30 -12.48
C THR A 10 -6.79 3.67 -11.92
N LEU A 11 -5.82 4.27 -11.25
CA LEU A 11 -6.00 5.50 -10.49
C LEU A 11 -5.45 6.69 -11.27
N ASN A 12 -6.24 7.75 -11.35
CA ASN A 12 -5.89 9.01 -11.98
C ASN A 12 -6.52 10.18 -11.19
N LYS A 13 -6.26 11.42 -11.62
CA LYS A 13 -6.76 12.62 -10.95
C LYS A 13 -8.28 12.69 -10.81
N ASN A 14 -9.03 11.98 -11.65
CA ASN A 14 -10.49 12.05 -11.66
C ASN A 14 -11.13 11.08 -10.67
N ASN A 15 -10.47 9.98 -10.30
CA ASN A 15 -11.06 8.94 -9.44
C ASN A 15 -10.32 8.68 -8.12
N ILE A 16 -9.08 9.17 -7.95
CA ILE A 16 -8.27 8.85 -6.75
C ILE A 16 -8.99 9.22 -5.44
N ASP A 17 -9.64 10.38 -5.36
CA ASP A 17 -10.32 10.82 -4.15
C ASP A 17 -11.56 9.98 -3.85
N GLU A 18 -12.37 9.65 -4.86
CA GLU A 18 -13.54 8.78 -4.70
C GLU A 18 -13.12 7.36 -4.29
N ASN A 19 -12.03 6.84 -4.85
CA ASN A 19 -11.47 5.54 -4.50
C ASN A 19 -11.03 5.50 -3.03
N ILE A 20 -10.34 6.55 -2.57
CA ILE A 20 -9.97 6.72 -1.16
C ILE A 20 -11.21 6.75 -0.26
N GLN A 21 -12.22 7.56 -0.59
CA GLN A 21 -13.44 7.65 0.22
C GLN A 21 -14.21 6.33 0.28
N THR A 22 -14.25 5.59 -0.83
CA THR A 22 -14.83 4.24 -0.88
C THR A 22 -14.06 3.30 0.04
N TYR A 23 -12.72 3.30 -0.03
CA TYR A 23 -11.88 2.48 0.84
C TYR A 23 -12.11 2.79 2.32
N ILE A 24 -12.12 4.07 2.68
CA ILE A 24 -12.36 4.56 4.05
C ILE A 24 -13.75 4.14 4.54
N SER A 25 -14.77 4.18 3.68
CA SER A 25 -16.11 3.72 4.04
C SER A 25 -16.15 2.23 4.37
N LEU A 26 -15.40 1.39 3.65
CA LEU A 26 -15.25 -0.03 3.98
C LEU A 26 -14.54 -0.25 5.31
N LEU A 27 -13.57 0.59 5.67
CA LEU A 27 -12.89 0.48 6.98
C LEU A 27 -13.83 0.75 8.15
N LYS A 28 -14.79 1.67 7.99
CA LYS A 28 -15.79 1.99 9.02
C LYS A 28 -16.72 0.83 9.37
N GLU A 29 -16.80 -0.19 8.51
CA GLU A 29 -17.58 -1.39 8.78
C GLU A 29 -16.89 -2.35 9.75
N ILE A 30 -15.56 -2.26 9.90
CA ILE A 30 -14.77 -3.17 10.73
C ILE A 30 -15.07 -2.92 12.21
N ASP A 31 -15.46 -3.96 12.94
CA ASP A 31 -15.61 -3.88 14.39
C ASP A 31 -14.25 -4.04 15.07
N ILE A 32 -13.81 -2.97 15.74
CA ILE A 32 -12.55 -2.95 16.49
C ILE A 32 -12.70 -3.52 17.92
N ASN A 33 -13.92 -3.80 18.36
CA ASN A 33 -14.18 -4.27 19.73
C ASN A 33 -14.08 -5.79 19.83
N ILE A 34 -12.97 -6.29 20.37
CA ILE A 34 -12.78 -7.72 20.60
C ILE A 34 -12.97 -8.04 22.10
N SER A 35 -14.17 -8.47 22.48
CA SER A 35 -14.45 -8.94 23.84
C SER A 35 -13.96 -10.38 24.07
N CYS A 36 -13.16 -10.57 25.14
CA CYS A 36 -12.52 -11.85 25.49
C CYS A 36 -12.42 -12.04 27.01
N SER A 37 -12.45 -13.30 27.45
CA SER A 37 -12.32 -13.67 28.87
C SER A 37 -10.88 -13.68 29.37
N ASN A 38 -9.88 -13.79 28.48
CA ASN A 38 -8.46 -13.75 28.81
C ASN A 38 -7.59 -13.41 27.58
N LEU A 39 -6.30 -13.18 27.83
CA LEU A 39 -5.31 -12.80 26.81
C LEU A 39 -5.11 -13.86 25.71
N SER A 40 -5.10 -15.15 26.06
CA SER A 40 -4.87 -16.22 25.08
C SER A 40 -6.02 -16.29 24.05
N VAL A 41 -7.26 -16.15 24.52
CA VAL A 41 -8.43 -16.07 23.65
C VAL A 41 -8.35 -14.83 22.76
N PHE A 42 -8.01 -13.68 23.33
CA PHE A 42 -7.84 -12.43 22.56
C PHE A 42 -6.81 -12.58 21.43
N LEU A 43 -5.61 -13.11 21.74
CA LEU A 43 -4.56 -13.31 20.74
C LEU A 43 -4.95 -14.30 19.65
N ASN A 44 -5.69 -15.36 19.99
CA ASN A 44 -6.20 -16.30 19.00
C ASN A 44 -7.23 -15.63 18.08
N LYS A 45 -8.21 -14.91 18.64
CA LYS A 45 -9.18 -14.17 17.84
C LYS A 45 -8.50 -13.17 16.90
N LEU A 46 -7.58 -12.37 17.44
CA LEU A 46 -6.84 -11.36 16.68
C LEU A 46 -6.08 -11.95 15.49
N LYS A 47 -5.50 -13.15 15.64
CA LYS A 47 -4.62 -13.77 14.64
C LYS A 47 -5.30 -14.78 13.71
N ARG A 48 -6.49 -15.26 14.03
CA ARG A 48 -7.09 -16.42 13.33
C ARG A 48 -8.54 -16.23 12.94
N ASP A 49 -9.32 -15.48 13.72
CA ASP A 49 -10.76 -15.36 13.46
C ASP A 49 -10.98 -14.32 12.34
N PRO A 50 -11.73 -14.66 11.28
CA PRO A 50 -12.03 -13.72 10.21
C PRO A 50 -12.78 -12.49 10.74
N ILE A 51 -12.44 -11.30 10.23
CA ILE A 51 -13.10 -10.05 10.65
C ILE A 51 -14.55 -9.92 10.15
N GLY A 52 -14.92 -10.66 9.09
CA GLY A 52 -16.27 -10.73 8.55
C GLY A 52 -16.78 -9.46 7.83
N LYS A 53 -16.03 -8.34 7.89
CA LYS A 53 -16.42 -7.03 7.34
C LYS A 53 -15.24 -6.28 6.73
N GLY A 54 -15.54 -5.19 6.02
CA GLY A 54 -14.53 -4.33 5.38
C GLY A 54 -13.83 -5.00 4.19
N PRO A 55 -12.69 -4.46 3.74
CA PRO A 55 -12.07 -4.85 2.47
C PRO A 55 -11.55 -6.30 2.48
N TYR A 56 -11.22 -6.85 3.65
CA TYR A 56 -10.63 -8.19 3.79
C TYR A 56 -11.40 -9.06 4.79
N LYS A 57 -12.70 -9.25 4.55
CA LYS A 57 -13.60 -9.98 5.46
C LYS A 57 -13.18 -11.41 5.83
N ASP A 58 -12.46 -12.09 4.94
CA ASP A 58 -12.14 -13.52 5.07
C ASP A 58 -10.82 -13.78 5.83
N VAL A 59 -10.11 -12.73 6.27
CA VAL A 59 -8.84 -12.86 7.00
C VAL A 59 -8.95 -12.30 8.41
N SER A 60 -7.98 -12.65 9.26
CA SER A 60 -7.93 -12.15 10.65
C SER A 60 -7.66 -10.66 10.74
N LEU A 61 -8.01 -10.02 11.87
CA LEU A 61 -7.76 -8.59 12.06
C LEU A 61 -6.27 -8.25 11.94
N PHE A 62 -5.39 -9.12 12.45
CA PHE A 62 -3.94 -8.95 12.31
C PHE A 62 -3.46 -9.02 10.85
N GLU A 63 -4.05 -9.89 10.04
CA GLU A 63 -3.70 -9.99 8.63
C GLU A 63 -4.29 -8.82 7.83
N ALA A 64 -5.57 -8.51 8.07
CA ALA A 64 -6.27 -7.40 7.48
C ALA A 64 -5.55 -6.08 7.76
N SER A 65 -5.09 -5.84 9.00
CA SER A 65 -4.36 -4.61 9.35
C SER A 65 -3.09 -4.43 8.51
N ASN A 66 -2.32 -5.50 8.27
CA ASN A 66 -1.12 -5.40 7.44
C ASN A 66 -1.43 -5.05 5.98
N ARG A 67 -2.52 -5.62 5.43
CA ARG A 67 -2.99 -5.32 4.06
C ARG A 67 -3.54 -3.89 3.98
N ILE A 68 -4.43 -3.52 4.91
CA ILE A 68 -5.05 -2.19 5.00
C ILE A 68 -4.01 -1.09 5.07
N MET A 69 -3.05 -1.22 5.99
CA MET A 69 -2.02 -0.20 6.16
C MET A 69 -1.12 -0.07 4.94
N THR A 70 -0.90 -1.15 4.17
CA THR A 70 -0.17 -1.10 2.91
C THR A 70 -1.00 -0.47 1.80
N ASP A 71 -2.28 -0.79 1.67
CA ASP A 71 -3.18 -0.15 0.70
C ASP A 71 -3.29 1.36 0.94
N LEU A 72 -3.33 1.80 2.21
CA LEU A 72 -3.33 3.22 2.56
C LEU A 72 -2.05 3.92 2.12
N VAL A 73 -0.89 3.25 2.20
CA VAL A 73 0.37 3.77 1.65
C VAL A 73 0.30 3.87 0.12
N ILE A 74 -0.29 2.89 -0.56
CA ILE A 74 -0.49 2.91 -2.02
C ILE A 74 -1.39 4.10 -2.41
N LEU A 75 -2.58 4.18 -1.82
CA LEU A 75 -3.58 5.20 -2.14
C LEU A 75 -3.04 6.61 -1.89
N SER A 76 -2.45 6.84 -0.71
CA SER A 76 -1.92 8.16 -0.34
C SER A 76 -0.72 8.53 -1.22
N GLY A 77 0.21 7.61 -1.45
CA GLY A 77 1.38 7.91 -2.28
C GLY A 77 1.04 8.08 -3.76
N VAL A 78 0.06 7.35 -4.31
CA VAL A 78 -0.43 7.58 -5.68
C VAL A 78 -1.14 8.93 -5.79
N LYS A 79 -1.90 9.34 -4.77
CA LYS A 79 -2.46 10.70 -4.71
C LYS A 79 -1.36 11.78 -4.76
N GLU A 80 -0.31 11.66 -3.94
CA GLU A 80 0.81 12.61 -3.95
C GLU A 80 1.54 12.68 -5.30
N LEU A 81 1.71 11.52 -5.96
CA LEU A 81 2.29 11.42 -7.29
C LEU A 81 1.42 12.14 -8.33
N LEU A 82 0.11 11.89 -8.33
CA LEU A 82 -0.84 12.55 -9.24
C LEU A 82 -0.90 14.06 -8.99
N GLU A 83 -0.79 14.52 -7.75
CA GLU A 83 -0.73 15.94 -7.37
C GLU A 83 0.57 16.62 -7.80
N GLY A 84 1.57 15.87 -8.28
CA GLY A 84 2.83 16.40 -8.76
C GLY A 84 3.79 16.81 -7.64
N LYS A 85 3.63 16.27 -6.43
CA LYS A 85 4.57 16.50 -5.32
C LYS A 85 5.98 15.97 -5.64
N HIS A 86 6.10 15.02 -6.58
CA HIS A 86 7.36 14.46 -7.07
C HIS A 86 7.61 14.83 -8.54
N LYS A 87 8.29 15.96 -8.79
CA LYS A 87 8.51 16.52 -10.14
C LYS A 87 9.17 15.58 -11.16
N ASP A 88 9.95 14.62 -10.69
CA ASP A 88 10.62 13.63 -11.56
C ASP A 88 9.71 12.45 -11.93
N ILE A 89 8.50 12.37 -11.39
CA ILE A 89 7.53 11.30 -11.62
C ILE A 89 6.18 11.94 -11.94
N CYS A 90 5.94 12.18 -13.24
CA CYS A 90 4.77 12.90 -13.72
C CYS A 90 3.96 12.00 -14.67
N PHE A 91 3.25 11.02 -14.13
CA PHE A 91 2.30 10.21 -14.89
C PHE A 91 0.87 10.62 -14.55
N THR A 92 -0.05 10.48 -15.51
CA THR A 92 -1.47 10.82 -15.32
C THR A 92 -2.28 9.66 -14.76
N GLU A 93 -1.73 8.44 -14.79
CA GLU A 93 -2.42 7.21 -14.42
C GLU A 93 -1.44 6.20 -13.78
N TYR A 94 -1.93 5.48 -12.77
CA TYR A 94 -1.21 4.42 -12.06
C TYR A 94 -2.09 3.20 -11.92
N ILE A 95 -1.56 2.03 -12.28
CA ILE A 95 -2.21 0.73 -12.06
C ILE A 95 -1.73 0.18 -10.72
N VAL A 96 -2.65 -0.17 -9.82
CA VAL A 96 -2.35 -0.59 -8.45
C VAL A 96 -2.86 -2.00 -8.11
N GLU A 97 -2.20 -2.61 -7.13
CA GLU A 97 -2.62 -3.87 -6.54
C GLU A 97 -2.90 -3.76 -5.04
N TYR A 98 -4.18 -3.90 -4.67
CA TYR A 98 -4.59 -4.04 -3.28
C TYR A 98 -4.46 -5.48 -2.78
N GLY A 99 -4.04 -5.63 -1.52
CA GLY A 99 -4.14 -6.88 -0.77
C GLY A 99 -3.40 -8.09 -1.37
N ASN A 100 -2.58 -7.88 -2.41
CA ASN A 100 -1.94 -8.89 -3.22
C ASN A 100 -2.92 -9.89 -3.89
N GLU A 101 -4.12 -9.43 -4.25
CA GLU A 101 -5.22 -10.28 -4.73
C GLU A 101 -5.06 -10.78 -6.17
N ASN A 102 -4.40 -10.01 -7.04
CA ASN A 102 -4.29 -10.29 -8.47
C ASN A 102 -2.98 -10.97 -8.85
N LYS A 103 -2.08 -11.18 -7.87
CA LYS A 103 -0.75 -11.76 -8.07
C LYS A 103 0.08 -10.98 -9.09
N ASN A 104 -0.11 -9.66 -9.21
CA ASN A 104 0.86 -8.90 -10.00
C ASN A 104 2.21 -8.96 -9.30
N LYS A 105 3.25 -8.73 -10.08
CA LYS A 105 4.62 -8.79 -9.58
C LYS A 105 4.96 -7.60 -8.66
N HIS A 106 4.25 -6.49 -8.82
CA HIS A 106 4.51 -5.19 -8.21
C HIS A 106 3.21 -4.51 -7.81
N ASP A 107 3.27 -3.76 -6.71
CA ASP A 107 2.10 -3.09 -6.12
C ASP A 107 1.61 -1.92 -6.99
N ILE A 108 2.52 -1.28 -7.74
CA ILE A 108 2.24 -0.12 -8.61
C ILE A 108 2.95 -0.29 -9.95
N ILE A 109 2.24 -0.02 -11.04
CA ILE A 109 2.77 -0.07 -12.41
C ILE A 109 2.26 1.15 -13.19
N VAL A 110 3.11 1.70 -14.06
CA VAL A 110 2.67 2.60 -15.14
C VAL A 110 3.07 1.98 -16.48
N LYS A 111 2.17 2.06 -17.45
CA LYS A 111 2.42 1.66 -18.82
C LYS A 111 2.27 2.83 -19.78
N GLU A 112 3.17 2.94 -20.74
CA GLU A 112 3.06 3.84 -21.89
C GLU A 112 3.20 2.99 -23.16
N ASN A 113 2.24 3.09 -24.09
CA ASN A 113 2.21 2.26 -25.31
C ASN A 113 2.39 0.75 -25.02
N GLU A 114 1.73 0.24 -23.98
CA GLU A 114 1.86 -1.14 -23.45
C GLU A 114 3.21 -1.51 -22.79
N GLU A 115 4.21 -0.64 -22.84
CA GLU A 115 5.50 -0.87 -22.18
C GLU A 115 5.47 -0.39 -20.73
N ILE A 116 6.00 -1.20 -19.81
CA ILE A 116 6.11 -0.81 -18.41
C ILE A 116 7.24 0.20 -18.26
N VAL A 117 6.90 1.44 -17.90
CA VAL A 117 7.84 2.54 -17.69
C VAL A 117 8.09 2.85 -16.21
N LEU A 118 7.23 2.36 -15.33
CA LEU A 118 7.41 2.47 -13.88
C LEU A 118 6.93 1.20 -13.16
N LYS A 119 7.68 0.83 -12.12
CA LYS A 119 7.34 -0.25 -11.17
C LYS A 119 7.49 0.23 -9.75
N GLY A 120 6.59 -0.17 -8.87
CA GLY A 120 6.58 0.25 -7.48
C GLY A 120 6.29 -0.88 -6.51
N GLU A 121 6.93 -0.81 -5.35
CA GLU A 121 6.53 -1.57 -4.17
C GLU A 121 6.11 -0.59 -3.08
N ALA A 122 5.11 -0.98 -2.31
CA ALA A 122 4.59 -0.23 -1.19
C ALA A 122 4.56 -1.10 0.07
N PHE A 123 4.77 -0.48 1.23
CA PHE A 123 4.60 -1.17 2.50
C PHE A 123 4.41 -0.22 3.67
N ASN A 124 3.65 -0.68 4.66
CA ASN A 124 3.64 -0.11 5.99
C ASN A 124 4.34 -1.07 6.96
N VAL A 125 5.37 -0.61 7.66
CA VAL A 125 6.10 -1.41 8.64
C VAL A 125 6.59 -0.56 9.81
N ALA A 126 6.78 -1.18 10.97
CA ALA A 126 7.48 -0.55 12.09
C ALA A 126 8.98 -0.36 11.78
N GLU A 127 9.61 0.58 12.50
CA GLU A 127 11.02 0.97 12.31
C GLU A 127 11.99 -0.21 12.30
N SER A 128 11.81 -1.14 13.23
CA SER A 128 12.63 -2.34 13.37
C SER A 128 12.61 -3.28 12.15
N PHE A 129 11.55 -3.25 11.34
CA PHE A 129 11.40 -4.12 10.16
C PHE A 129 11.80 -3.44 8.85
N PHE A 130 11.96 -2.11 8.85
CA PHE A 130 12.19 -1.31 7.64
C PHE A 130 13.38 -1.79 6.82
N LYS A 131 14.54 -1.99 7.46
CA LYS A 131 15.77 -2.40 6.76
C LYS A 131 15.57 -3.70 5.99
N ASN A 132 14.90 -4.67 6.60
CA ASN A 132 14.64 -5.97 5.98
C ASN A 132 13.62 -5.86 4.85
N LYS A 133 12.53 -5.11 5.06
CA LYS A 133 11.48 -4.92 4.06
C LYS A 133 11.97 -4.09 2.87
N LYS A 134 12.68 -3.00 3.10
CA LYS A 134 13.36 -2.21 2.06
C LYS A 134 14.24 -3.10 1.19
N ARG A 135 15.10 -3.92 1.80
CA ARG A 135 16.00 -4.81 1.07
C ARG A 135 15.24 -5.81 0.20
N SER A 136 14.18 -6.44 0.71
CA SER A 136 13.42 -7.42 -0.07
C SER A 136 12.63 -6.75 -1.21
N SER A 137 12.00 -5.61 -0.97
CA SER A 137 11.32 -4.84 -2.02
C SER A 137 12.27 -4.32 -3.09
N LEU A 138 13.45 -3.79 -2.71
CA LEU A 138 14.48 -3.39 -3.68
C LEU A 138 14.98 -4.56 -4.52
N LYS A 139 15.12 -5.75 -3.91
CA LYS A 139 15.49 -6.95 -4.66
C LYS A 139 14.46 -7.27 -5.73
N LYS A 140 13.16 -7.27 -5.39
CA LYS A 140 12.06 -7.51 -6.35
C LYS A 140 12.06 -6.48 -7.49
N LEU A 141 12.19 -5.19 -7.17
CA LEU A 141 12.18 -4.12 -8.17
C LEU A 141 13.34 -4.26 -9.18
N LYS A 142 14.51 -4.69 -8.70
CA LYS A 142 15.74 -4.84 -9.50
C LYS A 142 15.84 -6.16 -10.24
N GLU A 143 14.83 -7.01 -10.20
CA GLU A 143 14.77 -8.20 -11.07
C GLU A 143 14.61 -7.85 -12.55
N THR A 144 14.52 -6.57 -12.91
CA THR A 144 14.43 -6.09 -14.29
C THR A 144 15.73 -5.41 -14.70
N GLU A 145 16.30 -5.80 -15.84
CA GLU A 145 17.58 -5.25 -16.33
C GLU A 145 17.45 -3.90 -17.05
N ASN A 146 16.21 -3.47 -17.37
CA ASN A 146 15.98 -2.21 -18.07
C ASN A 146 16.16 -1.00 -17.11
N LYS A 147 17.22 -0.22 -17.37
CA LYS A 147 17.59 0.97 -16.59
C LYS A 147 16.69 2.18 -16.84
N ASP A 148 15.90 2.18 -17.90
CA ASP A 148 15.01 3.28 -18.27
C ASP A 148 13.68 3.24 -17.49
N ILE A 149 13.38 2.11 -16.84
CA ILE A 149 12.20 1.96 -15.98
C ILE A 149 12.43 2.72 -14.67
N LYS A 150 11.49 3.57 -14.27
CA LYS A 150 11.50 4.21 -12.94
C LYS A 150 11.09 3.20 -11.87
N LEU A 151 11.85 3.12 -10.78
CA LEU A 151 11.54 2.23 -9.66
C LEU A 151 11.11 3.08 -8.47
N ILE A 152 9.94 2.84 -7.90
CA ILE A 152 9.45 3.59 -6.73
C ILE A 152 9.31 2.67 -5.52
N LEU A 153 9.64 3.21 -4.35
CA LEU A 153 9.44 2.55 -3.08
C LEU A 153 8.63 3.48 -2.17
N LEU A 154 7.37 3.14 -1.94
CA LEU A 154 6.47 3.89 -1.07
C LEU A 154 6.47 3.25 0.32
N TYR A 155 6.57 4.07 1.36
CA TYR A 155 6.57 3.58 2.73
C TYR A 155 6.04 4.62 3.73
N ASN A 156 5.48 4.17 4.85
CA ASN A 156 4.93 5.04 5.89
C ASN A 156 5.98 6.03 6.43
N GLU A 157 5.62 7.29 6.66
CA GLU A 157 6.59 8.34 7.05
C GLU A 157 7.40 8.02 8.33
N GLU A 158 6.77 7.31 9.27
CA GLU A 158 7.25 7.05 10.63
C GLU A 158 8.59 6.30 10.71
N VAL A 159 8.99 5.58 9.65
CA VAL A 159 10.16 4.68 9.66
C VAL A 159 11.52 5.36 9.58
N THR A 160 11.58 6.67 9.35
CA THR A 160 12.81 7.32 8.85
C THR A 160 13.42 8.40 9.72
N LYS A 161 13.13 8.45 11.02
CA LYS A 161 13.80 9.43 11.91
C LYS A 161 15.33 9.25 11.98
N GLN A 162 15.86 8.09 11.60
CA GLN A 162 17.31 7.80 11.66
C GLN A 162 17.91 7.12 10.41
N ASN A 163 17.12 6.82 9.37
CA ASN A 163 17.55 5.92 8.28
C ASN A 163 17.00 6.32 6.90
N GLU A 164 17.25 7.56 6.46
CA GLU A 164 16.90 7.93 5.09
C GLU A 164 17.66 7.06 4.07
N PRO A 165 16.96 6.49 3.08
CA PRO A 165 17.61 5.71 2.06
C PRO A 165 18.45 6.62 1.14
N GLU A 166 19.71 6.24 0.95
CA GLU A 166 20.59 6.88 -0.03
C GLU A 166 20.02 6.72 -1.45
N LYS A 167 20.17 7.76 -2.27
CA LYS A 167 19.77 7.75 -3.67
C LYS A 167 20.47 6.59 -4.40
N GLN A 168 19.70 5.73 -5.06
CA GLN A 168 20.25 4.54 -5.72
C GLN A 168 19.72 4.42 -7.16
N GLY A 169 20.50 4.92 -8.13
CA GLY A 169 20.18 4.78 -9.55
C GLY A 169 18.82 5.40 -9.91
N ASN A 170 17.96 4.59 -10.54
CA ASN A 170 16.59 4.91 -10.95
C ASN A 170 15.54 4.65 -9.85
N VAL A 171 15.95 4.48 -8.59
CA VAL A 171 15.06 4.24 -7.45
C VAL A 171 14.68 5.56 -6.76
N TYR A 172 13.38 5.78 -6.62
CA TYR A 172 12.77 6.87 -5.88
C TYR A 172 12.19 6.34 -4.57
N TYR A 173 12.56 6.97 -3.47
CA TYR A 173 12.08 6.63 -2.13
C TYR A 173 11.06 7.68 -1.72
N ILE A 174 9.80 7.26 -1.56
CA ILE A 174 8.68 8.15 -1.27
C ILE A 174 8.15 7.83 0.11
N LYS A 175 8.27 8.81 1.02
CA LYS A 175 7.66 8.76 2.35
C LYS A 175 6.21 9.17 2.20
N VAL A 176 5.31 8.41 2.80
CA VAL A 176 3.87 8.61 2.67
C VAL A 176 3.29 8.82 4.05
N ASN A 177 2.60 9.94 4.23
CA ASN A 177 1.81 10.20 5.43
C ASN A 177 0.38 9.69 5.20
N ILE A 178 0.01 8.63 5.92
CA ILE A 178 -1.34 8.04 5.80
C ILE A 178 -2.37 8.70 6.73
N ASP A 179 -1.94 9.54 7.68
CA ASP A 179 -2.83 10.20 8.63
C ASP A 179 -3.71 11.25 7.92
N GLU A 180 -3.21 11.87 6.86
CA GLU A 180 -4.01 12.77 6.02
C GLU A 180 -5.27 12.07 5.49
N VAL A 181 -5.13 10.82 5.05
CA VAL A 181 -6.23 10.00 4.53
C VAL A 181 -7.10 9.45 5.67
N LEU A 182 -6.52 9.12 6.82
CA LEU A 182 -7.24 8.58 7.97
C LEU A 182 -7.99 9.63 8.80
N SER A 183 -7.65 10.92 8.68
CA SER A 183 -8.27 12.02 9.45
C SER A 183 -9.80 12.16 9.29
N GLY A 184 -10.41 11.43 8.34
CA GLY A 184 -11.86 11.34 8.11
C GLY A 184 -12.58 10.13 8.74
N ILE A 185 -11.91 9.34 9.59
CA ILE A 185 -12.45 8.24 10.38
C ILE A 185 -12.41 8.60 11.87
#